data_AF-A0A7D5RHI3-F1
#
_entry.id   AF-A0A7D5RHI3-F1
#
_cell.length_a   1.000
_cell.length_b   1.000
_cell.length_c   1.000
_cell.angle_alpha   90.00
_cell.angle_beta   90.00
_cell.angle_gamma   90.00
#
_symmetry.space_group_name_H-M   'P 1'
#
loop_
_entity.id
_entity.type
_entity.pdbx_description
1 polymer ?
#
loop_
_entity_poly.entity_id
_entity_poly.type
_entity_poly.pdbx_seq_one_letter_code
_entity_poly.pdbx_strand_id
1 'polypeptide(L)' 'MSNLPEFSWIKGADPAKIRHEINNTISNVLREYYFENTRMTDTKWTAKFREANITEDDGKAAISCARRLGIDIS' A
#
# COMPACT_ATOMS: atom_id res chain seq x y z
N MET A 1 7.46 15.66 -5.60
CA MET A 1 7.91 14.35 -6.10
C MET A 1 8.69 13.69 -4.97
N SER A 2 8.38 12.44 -4.63
CA SER A 2 8.99 11.75 -3.48
C SER A 2 10.48 11.46 -3.74
N ASN A 3 11.32 11.70 -2.73
CA ASN A 3 12.79 11.51 -2.75
C ASN A 3 13.21 10.17 -2.11
N LEU A 4 12.36 9.14 -2.22
CA LEU A 4 12.59 7.85 -1.57
C LEU A 4 13.36 6.90 -2.52
N PRO A 5 14.63 6.55 -2.22
CA PRO A 5 15.49 5.76 -3.10
C PRO A 5 14.97 4.33 -3.39
N GLU A 6 14.19 3.74 -2.50
CA GLU A 6 13.49 2.46 -2.66
C GLU A 6 12.39 2.50 -3.74
N PHE A 7 11.98 3.69 -4.17
CA PHE A 7 11.02 3.91 -5.27
C PHE A 7 11.68 4.54 -6.51
N SER A 8 13.02 4.63 -6.54
CA SER A 8 13.77 5.15 -7.69
C SER A 8 13.48 4.37 -8.99
N TRP A 9 13.15 3.08 -8.87
CA TRP A 9 12.77 2.20 -9.99
C TRP A 9 11.50 2.64 -10.71
N ILE A 10 10.64 3.46 -10.10
CA ILE A 10 9.43 3.98 -10.75
C ILE A 10 9.79 4.90 -11.92
N LYS A 11 10.96 5.57 -11.87
CA LYS A 11 11.45 6.39 -12.99
C LYS A 11 11.93 5.47 -14.12
N GLY A 12 11.11 5.38 -15.17
CA GLY A 12 11.40 4.55 -16.35
C GLY A 12 10.85 3.13 -16.28
N ALA A 13 10.09 2.77 -15.24
CA ALA A 13 9.39 1.50 -15.19
C ALA A 13 8.27 1.45 -16.24
N ASP A 14 8.12 0.28 -16.86
CA ASP A 14 7.01 -0.03 -17.76
C ASP A 14 5.66 0.20 -17.03
N PRO A 15 4.78 1.08 -17.55
CA PRO A 15 3.45 1.31 -16.98
C PRO A 15 2.64 0.03 -16.77
N ALA A 16 2.83 -1.01 -17.60
CA ALA A 16 2.17 -2.30 -17.41
C ALA A 16 2.66 -3.00 -16.14
N LYS A 17 3.97 -2.97 -15.88
CA LYS A 17 4.58 -3.51 -14.67
C LYS A 17 4.14 -2.74 -13.42
N ILE A 18 4.13 -1.40 -13.48
CA ILE A 18 3.63 -0.57 -12.36
C ILE A 18 2.19 -0.94 -12.02
N ARG A 19 1.33 -1.08 -13.05
CA ARG A 19 -0.07 -1.44 -12.87
C ARG A 19 -0.22 -2.85 -12.29
N HIS A 20 0.61 -3.80 -12.72
CA HIS A 20 0.64 -5.16 -12.16
C HIS A 20 1.01 -5.15 -10.67
N GLU A 21 2.06 -4.42 -10.27
CA GLU A 21 2.47 -4.33 -8.87
C GLU A 21 1.42 -3.65 -7.98
N ILE A 22 0.79 -2.58 -8.48
CA ILE A 22 -0.31 -1.91 -7.78
C ILE A 22 -1.47 -2.90 -7.54
N ASN A 23 -1.89 -3.60 -8.60
CA ASN A 23 -3.07 -4.46 -8.55
C ASN A 23 -2.87 -5.77 -7.78
N ASN A 24 -1.64 -6.25 -7.64
CA ASN A 24 -1.35 -7.52 -6.95
C ASN A 24 -0.66 -7.29 -5.61
N THR A 25 0.53 -6.70 -5.63
CA THR A 25 1.38 -6.59 -4.45
C THR A 25 0.81 -5.54 -3.49
N ILE A 26 0.58 -4.31 -3.97
CA ILE A 26 0.15 -3.20 -3.12
C ILE A 26 -1.29 -3.43 -2.63
N SER A 27 -2.16 -3.94 -3.50
CA SER A 27 -3.55 -4.26 -3.12
C SER A 27 -3.62 -5.30 -1.99
N ASN A 28 -2.81 -6.37 -2.05
CA ASN A 28 -2.76 -7.39 -1.00
C ASN A 28 -2.24 -6.82 0.32
N VAL A 29 -1.16 -6.03 0.28
CA VAL A 29 -0.62 -5.37 1.47
C VAL A 29 -1.67 -4.48 2.13
N LEU A 30 -2.35 -3.63 1.34
CA LEU A 30 -3.39 -2.75 1.85
C LEU A 30 -4.61 -3.52 2.38
N ARG A 31 -4.95 -4.66 1.78
CA ARG A 31 -6.03 -5.54 2.26
C ARG A 31 -5.67 -6.20 3.60
N GLU A 32 -4.46 -6.73 3.73
CA GLU A 32 -4.00 -7.33 4.99
C GLU A 32 -3.88 -6.30 6.11
N TYR A 33 -3.41 -5.09 5.79
CA TYR A 33 -3.38 -3.96 6.72
C TYR A 33 -4.81 -3.54 7.12
N TYR A 34 -5.75 -3.47 6.16
CA TYR A 34 -7.15 -3.17 6.45
C TYR A 34 -7.79 -4.21 7.37
N PHE A 35 -7.56 -5.51 7.14
CA PHE A 35 -8.07 -6.56 8.02
C PHE A 35 -7.45 -6.52 9.41
N GLU A 36 -6.17 -6.24 9.54
CA GLU A 36 -5.53 -6.07 10.86
C GLU A 36 -6.19 -4.95 11.65
N ASN A 37 -6.45 -3.81 11.02
CA ASN A 37 -7.02 -2.64 11.68
C ASN A 37 -8.53 -2.73 11.93
N THR A 38 -9.25 -3.62 11.24
CA THR A 38 -10.72 -3.78 11.39
C THR A 38 -11.14 -5.04 12.12
N ARG A 39 -10.33 -6.11 12.08
CA ARG A 39 -10.64 -7.44 12.63
C ARG A 39 -9.64 -7.90 13.70
N MET A 40 -8.69 -7.04 14.09
CA MET A 40 -7.63 -7.35 15.07
C MET A 40 -6.81 -8.60 14.68
N THR A 41 -6.57 -8.81 13.38
CA THR A 41 -5.74 -9.93 12.89
C THR A 41 -4.26 -9.58 12.97
N ASP A 42 -3.41 -10.47 13.48
CA ASP A 42 -1.96 -10.23 13.63
C ASP A 42 -1.16 -10.41 12.32
N THR A 43 -1.46 -9.61 11.28
CA THR A 43 -0.71 -9.65 10.01
C THR A 43 0.59 -8.84 10.06
N LYS A 44 0.83 -8.09 11.14
CA LYS A 44 2.05 -7.33 11.47
C LYS A 44 2.33 -6.15 10.51
N TRP A 45 1.38 -5.78 9.66
CA TRP A 45 1.54 -4.65 8.75
C TRP A 45 1.54 -3.31 9.48
N THR A 46 0.76 -3.17 10.56
CA THR A 46 0.78 -1.92 11.33
C THR A 46 2.16 -1.66 11.93
N ALA A 47 2.83 -2.70 12.43
CA ALA A 47 4.19 -2.59 12.95
C ALA A 47 5.19 -2.22 11.84
N LYS A 48 5.15 -2.93 10.70
CA LYS A 48 6.02 -2.66 9.54
C LYS A 48 5.83 -1.24 8.98
N PHE A 49 4.58 -0.77 8.89
CA PHE A 49 4.29 0.58 8.44
C PHE A 49 4.86 1.61 9.41
N ARG A 50 4.72 1.40 10.72
CA ARG A 50 5.32 2.27 11.74
C ARG A 50 6.84 2.33 11.63
N GLU A 51 7.51 1.20 11.44
CA GLU A 51 8.98 1.15 11.24
C GLU A 51 9.42 1.93 9.98
N ALA A 52 8.57 1.96 8.95
CA ALA A 52 8.77 2.72 7.73
C ALA A 52 8.32 4.21 7.82
N ASN A 53 7.93 4.69 9.01
CA ASN A 53 7.35 6.02 9.22
C ASN A 53 6.06 6.28 8.41
N ILE A 54 5.31 5.23 8.07
CA ILE A 54 3.97 5.32 7.47
C ILE A 54 2.98 5.36 8.63
N THR A 55 2.29 6.49 8.79
CA THR A 55 1.30 6.67 9.86
C THR A 55 0.00 5.94 9.54
N GLU A 56 -0.87 5.81 10.54
CA GLU A 56 -2.21 5.27 10.35
C GLU A 56 -3.02 6.10 9.34
N ASP A 57 -2.86 7.43 9.35
CA ASP A 57 -3.52 8.32 8.39
C ASP A 57 -2.98 8.15 6.98
N ASP A 58 -1.67 7.93 6.81
CA ASP A 58 -1.06 7.59 5.52
C ASP A 58 -1.64 6.26 4.99
N GLY A 59 -1.74 5.24 5.85
CA GLY A 59 -2.33 3.94 5.52
C GLY A 59 -3.79 4.06 5.09
N LYS A 60 -4.59 4.81 5.85
CA LYS A 60 -6.00 5.10 5.51
C LYS A 60 -6.12 5.87 4.20
N ALA A 61 -5.26 6.86 3.96
CA ALA A 61 -5.23 7.60 2.72
C ALA A 61 -4.88 6.68 1.53
N ALA A 62 -3.92 5.77 1.69
CA ALA A 62 -3.56 4.79 0.67
C ALA A 62 -4.72 3.85 0.32
N ILE A 63 -5.45 3.32 1.32
CA ILE A 63 -6.66 2.51 1.10
C ILE A 63 -7.73 3.31 0.35
N SER A 64 -7.96 4.57 0.75
CA SER A 64 -8.93 5.46 0.09
C SER A 64 -8.57 5.70 -1.38
N CYS A 65 -7.29 5.95 -1.67
CA CYS A 65 -6.79 6.08 -3.03
C CYS A 65 -6.95 4.79 -3.84
N ALA A 66 -6.63 3.63 -3.27
CA ALA A 66 -6.78 2.34 -3.94
C ALA A 66 -8.26 2.09 -4.34
N ARG A 67 -9.20 2.34 -3.44
CA ARG A 67 -10.65 2.22 -3.72
C ARG A 67 -11.11 3.17 -4.84
N ARG A 68 -10.61 4.41 -4.87
CA ARG A 68 -10.92 5.37 -5.96
C ARG A 68 -10.37 4.92 -7.31
N LEU A 69 -9.30 4.13 -7.32
CA LEU A 69 -8.74 3.51 -8.53
C LEU A 69 -9.46 2.21 -8.92
N GLY A 70 -10.50 1.80 -8.19
CA GLY A 70 -11.25 0.58 -8.45
C GLY A 70 -10.58 -0.69 -7.94
N ILE A 71 -9.57 -0.58 -7.06
CA ILE A 71 -8.92 -1.72 -6.44
C ILE A 71 -9.75 -2.16 -5.24
N ASP A 72 -10.10 -3.45 -5.21
CA ASP A 72 -10.89 -4.03 -4.13
C ASP A 72 -10.03 -4.30 -2.89
N ILE A 73 -10.30 -3.55 -1.81
CA ILE A 73 -9.60 -3.62 -0.51
C ILE A 73 -10.55 -4.14 0.60
N SER A 74 -11.70 -4.71 0.22
CA SER A 74 -12.76 -5.13 1.14
C SER A 74 -12.48 -6.45 1.87
#